data_AF-A0A6L5XDT3-F1
#
_entry.id   AF-A0A6L5XDT3-F1
#
_cell.length_a   1.000
_cell.length_b   1.000
_cell.length_c   1.000
_cell.angle_alpha   90.00
_cell.angle_beta   90.00
_cell.angle_gamma   90.00
#
_symmetry.space_group_name_H-M   'P 1'
#
loop_
_entity.id
_entity.type
_entity.pdbx_description
1 polymer ?
#
loop_
_entity_poly.entity_id
_entity_poly.type
_entity_poly.pdbx_seq_one_letter_code
_entity_poly.pdbx_strand_id
1 'polypeptide(L)'
;MVEVICLKKKERRNNMSNISEKLWKDFLLTDFFVLEKGNQNNMASLKLGNIPLVSAKKCDNGYKDFVAPNKKKLYKGGIITLNNDGDGGAGIAYYQPYTMALDSHVTALIPKLLMNRHHLLFVAMCITKQRNRFGHGYSLNSNRLRSFRFMLPVDKQGIYPDWQFMEDYMKTKEQQILKPTIEKLCKHLIINNIIMGGGGVNYPRLIGKHLISQKYLQRYNEVSGLKKPTIQKVQHHTYQLQHSIMEWTDLLEIKVA
;
A
#
# COMPACT_ATOMS: atom_id res chain seq x y z
N MET A 1 50.46 17.95 -9.41
CA MET A 1 50.08 16.71 -10.11
C MET A 1 49.35 15.82 -9.10
N VAL A 2 48.01 15.84 -9.10
CA VAL A 2 47.20 14.92 -8.29
C VAL A 2 45.99 14.55 -9.13
N GLU A 3 45.99 13.33 -9.67
CA GLU A 3 44.89 12.77 -10.45
C GLU A 3 43.70 12.48 -9.54
N VAL A 4 42.55 13.11 -9.84
CA VAL A 4 41.27 12.75 -9.25
C VAL A 4 40.73 11.56 -10.03
N ILE A 5 40.90 10.35 -9.49
CA ILE A 5 40.32 9.13 -10.05
C ILE A 5 38.81 9.17 -9.83
N CYS A 6 38.07 9.53 -10.88
CA CYS A 6 36.63 9.42 -10.95
C CYS A 6 36.23 7.95 -11.07
N LEU A 7 35.88 7.32 -9.95
CA LEU A 7 35.28 5.98 -9.92
C LEU A 7 33.86 6.04 -10.52
N LYS A 8 33.76 5.83 -11.83
CA LYS A 8 32.49 5.53 -12.51
C LYS A 8 31.93 4.23 -11.91
N LYS A 9 30.94 4.35 -11.02
CA LYS A 9 30.09 3.23 -10.61
C LYS A 9 29.40 2.71 -11.88
N LYS A 10 29.87 1.56 -12.38
CA LYS A 10 29.24 0.84 -13.49
C LYS A 10 27.87 0.35 -12.98
N GLU A 11 26.81 1.10 -13.26
CA GLU A 11 25.45 0.62 -13.09
C GLU A 11 25.31 -0.67 -13.91
N ARG A 12 25.31 -1.82 -13.23
CA ARG A 12 24.82 -3.07 -13.82
C ARG A 12 23.34 -2.83 -14.11
N ARG A 13 23.00 -2.52 -15.37
CA ARG A 13 21.63 -2.72 -15.86
C ARG A 13 21.36 -4.22 -15.70
N ASN A 14 20.66 -4.58 -14.63
CA ASN A 14 20.06 -5.90 -14.55
C ASN A 14 19.10 -5.98 -15.74
N ASN A 15 19.48 -6.75 -16.77
CA ASN A 15 18.56 -7.19 -17.81
C ASN A 15 17.55 -8.12 -17.13
N MET A 16 16.56 -7.52 -16.44
CA MET A 16 15.39 -8.24 -15.99
C MET A 16 14.68 -8.71 -17.26
N SER A 17 14.54 -10.03 -17.42
CA SER A 17 13.73 -10.60 -18.50
C SER A 17 12.37 -9.90 -18.52
N ASN A 18 11.93 -9.43 -19.68
CA ASN A 18 10.67 -8.69 -19.78
C ASN A 18 9.52 -9.63 -19.38
N ILE A 19 8.54 -9.12 -18.64
CA ILE A 19 7.38 -9.92 -18.19
C ILE A 19 6.61 -10.52 -19.38
N SER A 20 6.67 -9.88 -20.54
CA SER A 20 6.08 -10.35 -21.80
C SER A 20 6.78 -11.57 -22.41
N GLU A 21 8.04 -11.83 -22.06
CA GLU A 21 8.83 -12.94 -22.60
C GLU A 21 8.76 -14.20 -21.72
N LYS A 22 8.12 -14.09 -20.55
CA LYS A 22 7.94 -15.23 -19.65
C LYS A 22 6.89 -16.19 -20.20
N LEU A 23 7.13 -17.47 -19.99
CA LEU A 23 6.09 -18.49 -20.12
C LEU A 23 5.17 -18.41 -18.90
N TRP A 24 3.88 -18.63 -19.14
CA TRP A 24 2.84 -18.57 -18.11
C TRP A 24 2.02 -19.84 -18.10
N LYS A 25 1.58 -20.25 -16.91
CA LYS A 25 0.68 -21.39 -16.72
C LYS A 25 -0.38 -21.03 -15.70
N ASP A 26 -1.53 -21.70 -15.79
CA ASP A 26 -2.62 -21.58 -14.86
C ASP A 26 -2.48 -22.58 -13.70
N PHE A 27 -2.86 -22.13 -12.50
CA PHE A 27 -2.78 -22.92 -11.27
C PHE A 27 -4.06 -22.77 -10.46
N LEU A 28 -4.44 -23.79 -9.67
CA LEU A 28 -5.58 -23.64 -8.76
C LEU A 28 -5.18 -22.75 -7.58
N LEU A 29 -6.11 -21.88 -7.17
CA LEU A 29 -5.96 -21.10 -5.96
C LEU A 29 -5.74 -21.98 -4.74
N THR A 30 -6.44 -23.11 -4.69
CA THR A 30 -6.35 -24.09 -3.60
C THR A 30 -5.04 -24.86 -3.57
N ASP A 31 -4.21 -24.82 -4.63
CA ASP A 31 -2.88 -25.44 -4.59
C ASP A 31 -1.95 -24.65 -3.66
N PHE A 32 -2.12 -23.32 -3.59
CA PHE A 32 -1.24 -22.43 -2.84
C PHE A 32 -1.83 -21.88 -1.55
N PHE A 33 -3.16 -21.83 -1.42
CA PHE A 33 -3.82 -21.14 -0.31
C PHE A 33 -4.87 -22.01 0.40
N VAL A 34 -4.94 -21.86 1.72
CA VAL A 34 -6.12 -22.22 2.51
C VAL A 34 -7.09 -21.05 2.44
N LEU A 35 -8.35 -21.32 2.09
CA LEU A 35 -9.37 -20.31 1.89
C LEU A 35 -10.27 -20.24 3.14
N GLU A 36 -10.36 -19.08 3.76
CA GLU A 36 -11.22 -18.87 4.92
C GLU A 36 -12.07 -17.62 4.76
N LYS A 37 -13.40 -17.76 4.82
CA LYS A 37 -14.32 -16.62 4.74
C LYS A 37 -14.21 -15.77 6.01
N GLY A 38 -14.30 -14.45 5.86
CA GLY A 38 -14.43 -13.52 6.97
C GLY A 38 -15.68 -13.76 7.80
N ASN A 39 -15.68 -13.29 9.04
CA ASN A 39 -16.71 -13.59 10.03
C ASN A 39 -17.37 -12.34 10.63
N GLN A 40 -17.00 -11.15 10.17
CA GLN A 40 -17.65 -9.90 10.56
C GLN A 40 -18.91 -9.70 9.70
N ASN A 41 -20.05 -10.20 10.17
CA ASN A 41 -21.34 -10.22 9.48
C ASN A 41 -22.30 -9.09 9.92
N ASN A 42 -22.01 -8.39 11.01
CA ASN A 42 -22.78 -7.23 11.46
C ASN A 42 -21.79 -6.09 11.74
N MET A 43 -21.56 -5.28 10.71
CA MET A 43 -20.54 -4.24 10.73
C MET A 43 -21.01 -3.00 11.53
N ALA A 44 -22.33 -2.77 11.61
CA ALA A 44 -22.90 -1.61 12.29
C ALA A 44 -22.77 -1.68 13.82
N SER A 45 -22.60 -2.89 14.38
CA SER A 45 -22.43 -3.09 15.83
C SER A 45 -20.98 -3.09 16.29
N LEU A 46 -20.02 -2.89 15.38
CA LEU A 46 -18.60 -2.90 15.71
C LEU A 46 -18.22 -1.64 16.48
N LYS A 47 -17.52 -1.83 17.60
CA LYS A 47 -16.96 -0.73 18.40
C LYS A 47 -15.63 -0.29 17.80
N LEU A 48 -15.36 1.01 17.85
CA LEU A 48 -14.09 1.61 17.44
C LEU A 48 -12.92 1.00 18.24
N GLY A 49 -11.81 0.73 17.56
CA GLY A 49 -10.57 0.26 18.18
C GLY A 49 -9.38 0.47 17.27
N ASN A 50 -8.40 -0.43 17.35
CA ASN A 50 -7.10 -0.30 16.65
C ASN A 50 -6.81 -1.45 15.67
N ILE A 51 -7.72 -2.44 15.54
CA ILE A 51 -7.53 -3.56 14.60
C ILE A 51 -8.13 -3.17 13.25
N PRO A 52 -7.37 -3.19 12.15
CA PRO A 52 -7.92 -2.84 10.84
C PRO A 52 -9.03 -3.82 10.45
N LEU A 53 -10.12 -3.26 9.91
CA LEU A 53 -11.25 -3.99 9.35
C LEU A 53 -11.19 -3.92 7.83
N VAL A 54 -10.98 -5.07 7.20
CA VAL A 54 -10.98 -5.20 5.74
C VAL A 54 -12.36 -5.63 5.27
N SER A 55 -12.87 -4.95 4.26
CA SER A 55 -14.15 -5.20 3.61
C SER A 55 -13.99 -5.26 2.10
N ALA A 56 -15.07 -5.54 1.37
CA ALA A 56 -15.02 -5.66 -0.08
C ALA A 56 -14.95 -4.32 -0.85
N LYS A 57 -14.22 -3.35 -0.30
CA LYS A 57 -13.96 -2.04 -0.92
C LYS A 57 -13.00 -2.18 -2.11
N LYS A 58 -13.25 -1.38 -3.14
CA LYS A 58 -12.41 -1.27 -4.35
C LYS A 58 -11.20 -0.33 -4.21
N CYS A 59 -11.06 0.30 -3.05
CA CYS A 59 -10.01 1.27 -2.74
C CYS A 59 -9.38 0.98 -1.38
N ASP A 60 -8.32 1.73 -1.05
CA ASP A 60 -7.68 1.76 0.28
C ASP A 60 -7.24 0.38 0.79
N ASN A 61 -6.78 -0.53 -0.09
CA ASN A 61 -6.40 -1.90 0.27
C ASN A 61 -7.53 -2.70 0.96
N GLY A 62 -8.79 -2.33 0.70
CA GLY A 62 -9.97 -2.91 1.33
C GLY A 62 -10.26 -2.39 2.75
N TYR A 63 -9.43 -1.50 3.30
CA TYR A 63 -9.62 -0.98 4.66
C TYR A 63 -10.90 -0.12 4.75
N LYS A 64 -11.73 -0.46 5.74
CA LYS A 64 -13.01 0.22 6.01
C LYS A 64 -12.95 1.05 7.27
N ASP A 65 -12.45 0.48 8.36
CA ASP A 65 -12.40 1.12 9.67
C ASP A 65 -11.40 0.40 10.59
N PHE A 66 -11.34 0.80 11.86
CA PHE A 66 -10.61 0.10 12.92
C PHE A 66 -11.55 -0.31 14.04
N VAL A 67 -11.43 -1.56 14.49
CA VAL A 67 -12.37 -2.17 15.43
C VAL A 67 -11.69 -2.66 16.70
N ALA A 68 -12.45 -2.69 17.79
CA ALA A 68 -12.03 -3.33 19.03
C ALA A 68 -12.18 -4.87 18.92
N PRO A 69 -11.43 -5.65 19.70
CA PRO A 69 -11.63 -7.09 19.82
C PRO A 69 -13.09 -7.42 20.17
N ASN A 70 -13.70 -8.37 19.46
CA ASN A 70 -15.12 -8.69 19.59
C ASN A 70 -15.38 -10.21 19.67
N LYS A 71 -14.42 -10.98 20.21
CA LYS A 71 -14.43 -12.45 20.35
C LYS A 71 -14.50 -13.23 19.02
N LYS A 72 -14.54 -12.56 17.87
CA LYS A 72 -14.43 -13.21 16.56
C LYS A 72 -12.98 -13.39 16.16
N LYS A 73 -12.74 -14.39 15.31
CA LYS A 73 -11.41 -14.69 14.75
C LYS A 73 -10.82 -13.45 14.09
N LEU A 74 -9.56 -13.19 14.41
CA LEU A 74 -8.68 -12.29 13.68
C LEU A 74 -7.77 -13.11 12.76
N TYR A 75 -7.38 -12.50 11.66
CA TYR A 75 -6.53 -13.13 10.65
C TYR A 75 -5.15 -12.52 10.73
N LYS A 76 -4.12 -13.35 10.92
CA LYS A 76 -2.72 -12.88 10.97
C LYS A 76 -2.33 -12.29 9.61
N GLY A 77 -1.54 -11.22 9.63
CA GLY A 77 -0.96 -10.63 8.42
C GLY A 77 0.00 -11.57 7.68
N GLY A 78 0.47 -11.13 6.52
CA GLY A 78 1.22 -12.00 5.59
C GLY A 78 0.30 -12.86 4.73
N ILE A 79 -0.90 -12.37 4.43
CA ILE A 79 -1.92 -13.08 3.64
C ILE A 79 -2.43 -12.19 2.50
N ILE A 80 -3.25 -12.76 1.63
CA ILE A 80 -4.03 -12.02 0.65
C ILE A 80 -5.50 -12.04 1.08
N THR A 81 -6.22 -10.92 0.91
CA THR A 81 -7.68 -10.86 1.03
C THR A 81 -8.30 -10.70 -0.34
N LEU A 82 -9.31 -11.51 -0.64
CA LEU A 82 -10.05 -11.49 -1.90
C LEU A 82 -11.49 -11.03 -1.67
N ASN A 83 -11.89 -9.98 -2.37
CA ASN A 83 -13.25 -9.46 -2.34
C ASN A 83 -14.20 -10.42 -3.07
N ASN A 84 -15.16 -10.99 -2.33
CA ASN A 84 -16.06 -11.98 -2.90
C ASN A 84 -17.19 -11.36 -3.71
N ASP A 85 -17.64 -10.18 -3.30
CA ASP A 85 -18.80 -9.47 -3.84
C ASP A 85 -18.62 -7.96 -3.63
N GLY A 86 -19.42 -7.13 -4.28
CA GLY A 86 -19.43 -5.68 -4.07
C GLY A 86 -19.34 -4.88 -5.36
N ASP A 87 -20.02 -3.73 -5.37
CA ASP A 87 -20.11 -2.83 -6.52
C ASP A 87 -18.73 -2.30 -6.93
N GLY A 88 -18.24 -2.81 -8.07
CA GLY A 88 -16.90 -2.54 -8.58
C GLY A 88 -15.76 -3.03 -7.69
N GLY A 89 -16.02 -3.82 -6.65
CA GLY A 89 -15.03 -4.35 -5.71
C GLY A 89 -14.75 -5.85 -5.86
N ALA A 90 -15.68 -6.61 -6.44
CA ALA A 90 -15.57 -8.06 -6.61
C ALA A 90 -14.31 -8.45 -7.41
N GLY A 91 -13.68 -9.55 -6.98
CA GLY A 91 -12.50 -10.12 -7.64
C GLY A 91 -11.18 -9.37 -7.40
N ILE A 92 -11.19 -8.28 -6.62
CA ILE A 92 -9.96 -7.58 -6.24
C ILE A 92 -9.29 -8.33 -5.09
N ALA A 93 -7.99 -8.54 -5.21
CA ALA A 93 -7.14 -9.14 -4.21
C ALA A 93 -6.14 -8.12 -3.65
N TYR A 94 -5.96 -8.12 -2.33
CA TYR A 94 -5.07 -7.20 -1.61
C TYR A 94 -4.11 -7.96 -0.73
N TYR A 95 -2.86 -7.53 -0.69
CA TYR A 95 -1.91 -8.00 0.31
C TYR A 95 -2.17 -7.32 1.65
N GLN A 96 -2.19 -8.09 2.74
CA GLN A 96 -2.43 -7.58 4.09
C GLN A 96 -1.23 -7.87 5.00
N PRO A 97 -0.45 -6.85 5.39
CA PRO A 97 0.78 -7.04 6.18
C PRO A 97 0.52 -7.27 7.68
N TYR A 98 -0.60 -6.80 8.21
CA TYR A 98 -0.89 -6.81 9.65
C TYR A 98 -2.09 -7.66 10.00
N THR A 99 -2.22 -8.03 11.28
CA THR A 99 -3.40 -8.73 11.80
C THR A 99 -4.66 -7.88 11.62
N MET A 100 -5.75 -8.50 11.18
CA MET A 100 -6.97 -7.79 10.78
C MET A 100 -8.24 -8.55 11.14
N ALA A 101 -9.36 -7.82 11.16
CA ALA A 101 -10.71 -8.38 11.14
C ALA A 101 -11.23 -8.37 9.68
N LEU A 102 -11.98 -9.40 9.29
CA LEU A 102 -12.49 -9.55 7.93
C LEU A 102 -14.02 -9.55 7.88
N ASP A 103 -14.57 -8.67 7.05
CA ASP A 103 -15.96 -8.72 6.59
C ASP A 103 -16.28 -10.10 6.01
N SER A 104 -17.49 -10.58 6.27
CA SER A 104 -18.04 -11.80 5.65
C SER A 104 -18.05 -11.79 4.11
N HIS A 105 -17.99 -10.63 3.46
CA HIS A 105 -17.86 -10.52 2.00
C HIS A 105 -16.40 -10.60 1.49
N VAL A 106 -15.44 -10.91 2.37
CA VAL A 106 -14.02 -11.07 2.02
C VAL A 106 -13.55 -12.48 2.39
N THR A 107 -12.72 -13.07 1.54
CA THR A 107 -12.04 -14.36 1.82
C THR A 107 -10.56 -14.13 2.08
N ALA A 108 -10.06 -14.66 3.20
CA ALA A 108 -8.63 -14.79 3.45
C ALA A 108 -8.04 -15.92 2.60
N LEU A 109 -6.94 -15.62 1.92
CA LEU A 109 -6.09 -16.57 1.22
C LEU A 109 -4.80 -16.73 2.03
N ILE A 110 -4.74 -17.79 2.83
CA ILE A 110 -3.63 -18.06 3.75
C ILE A 110 -2.61 -18.95 3.03
N PRO A 111 -1.36 -18.51 2.84
CA PRO A 111 -0.35 -19.29 2.11
C PRO A 111 -0.09 -20.65 2.77
N LYS A 112 -0.06 -21.71 1.97
CA LYS A 112 0.34 -23.07 2.39
C LYS A 112 1.86 -23.26 2.44
N LEU A 113 2.58 -22.42 1.72
CA LEU A 113 4.04 -22.41 1.62
C LEU A 113 4.58 -21.03 2.00
N LEU A 114 5.87 -20.96 2.32
CA LEU A 114 6.51 -19.71 2.73
C LEU A 114 6.57 -18.73 1.55
N MET A 115 5.76 -17.67 1.63
CA MET A 115 5.73 -16.59 0.64
C MET A 115 6.15 -15.28 1.31
N ASN A 116 7.09 -14.56 0.71
CA ASN A 116 7.44 -13.21 1.17
C ASN A 116 6.41 -12.18 0.65
N ARG A 117 6.55 -10.94 1.12
CA ARG A 117 5.69 -9.81 0.71
C ARG A 117 5.62 -9.63 -0.81
N HIS A 118 6.73 -9.78 -1.52
CA HIS A 118 6.80 -9.57 -2.97
C HIS A 118 6.05 -10.68 -3.73
N HIS A 119 6.17 -11.94 -3.31
CA HIS A 119 5.38 -13.03 -3.86
C HIS A 119 3.88 -12.75 -3.71
N LEU A 120 3.44 -12.37 -2.52
CA LEU A 120 2.02 -12.11 -2.24
C LEU A 120 1.47 -10.92 -3.01
N LEU A 121 2.25 -9.85 -3.17
CA LEU A 121 1.87 -8.70 -4.00
C LEU A 121 1.74 -9.09 -5.47
N PHE A 122 2.67 -9.88 -6.00
CA PHE A 122 2.61 -10.36 -7.39
C PHE A 122 1.38 -11.23 -7.61
N VAL A 123 1.13 -12.20 -6.71
CA VAL A 123 -0.04 -13.08 -6.78
C VAL A 123 -1.34 -12.28 -6.68
N ALA A 124 -1.43 -11.31 -5.76
CA ALA A 124 -2.61 -10.44 -5.63
C ALA A 124 -2.88 -9.64 -6.91
N MET A 125 -1.83 -9.15 -7.58
CA MET A 125 -1.94 -8.51 -8.89
C MET A 125 -2.49 -9.49 -9.94
N CYS A 126 -1.95 -10.71 -10.04
CA CYS A 126 -2.41 -11.72 -11.00
C CYS A 126 -3.87 -12.16 -10.78
N ILE A 127 -4.31 -12.29 -9.53
CA ILE A 127 -5.70 -12.57 -9.19
C ILE A 127 -6.58 -11.40 -9.63
N THR A 128 -6.20 -10.17 -9.25
CA THR A 128 -6.96 -8.95 -9.57
C THR A 128 -7.06 -8.69 -11.07
N LYS A 129 -6.05 -9.03 -11.87
CA LYS A 129 -6.10 -8.87 -13.34
C LYS A 129 -7.23 -9.67 -14.02
N GLN A 130 -7.75 -10.69 -13.35
CA GLN A 130 -8.85 -11.51 -13.86
C GLN A 130 -10.22 -11.10 -13.32
N ARG A 131 -10.29 -9.96 -12.60
CA ARG A 131 -11.49 -9.51 -11.91
C ARG A 131 -12.71 -9.22 -12.79
N ASN A 132 -12.51 -8.93 -14.07
CA ASN A 132 -13.57 -8.50 -15.00
C ASN A 132 -14.69 -9.53 -15.17
N ARG A 133 -14.47 -10.77 -14.72
CA ARG A 133 -15.45 -11.85 -14.72
C ARG A 133 -16.39 -11.82 -13.51
N PHE A 134 -16.11 -10.98 -12.51
CA PHE A 134 -16.85 -10.90 -11.25
C PHE A 134 -17.48 -9.52 -11.09
N GLY A 135 -18.63 -9.48 -10.43
CA GLY A 135 -19.37 -8.25 -10.23
C GLY A 135 -20.75 -8.52 -9.67
N HIS A 136 -21.61 -7.51 -9.72
CA HIS A 136 -22.99 -7.63 -9.29
C HIS A 136 -23.70 -8.74 -10.10
N GLY A 137 -24.27 -9.74 -9.42
CA GLY A 137 -24.87 -10.93 -10.05
C GLY A 137 -23.91 -12.08 -10.34
N TYR A 138 -22.59 -11.88 -10.21
CA TYR A 138 -21.58 -12.93 -10.38
C TYR A 138 -20.48 -12.87 -9.31
N SER A 139 -20.86 -13.18 -8.07
CA SER A 139 -19.95 -13.19 -6.91
C SER A 139 -19.06 -14.44 -6.85
N LEU A 140 -17.92 -14.32 -6.17
CA LEU A 140 -17.03 -15.43 -5.84
C LEU A 140 -17.60 -16.21 -4.64
N ASN A 141 -18.48 -17.16 -4.92
CA ASN A 141 -18.95 -18.12 -3.92
C ASN A 141 -17.90 -19.22 -3.66
N SER A 142 -18.13 -20.03 -2.62
CA SER A 142 -17.19 -21.09 -2.21
C SER A 142 -16.87 -22.10 -3.31
N ASN A 143 -17.83 -22.44 -4.18
CA ASN A 143 -17.61 -23.39 -5.27
C ASN A 143 -16.68 -22.78 -6.33
N ARG A 144 -16.94 -21.52 -6.73
CA ARG A 144 -16.11 -20.78 -7.69
C ARG A 144 -14.70 -20.55 -7.16
N LEU A 145 -14.56 -20.27 -5.87
CA LEU A 145 -13.26 -20.12 -5.22
C LEU A 145 -12.45 -21.42 -5.25
N ARG A 146 -13.07 -22.58 -5.04
CA ARG A 146 -12.39 -23.89 -5.13
C ARG A 146 -11.93 -24.24 -6.54
N SER A 147 -12.66 -23.81 -7.56
CA SER A 147 -12.27 -23.99 -8.97
C SER A 147 -11.50 -22.79 -9.54
N PHE A 148 -11.16 -21.79 -8.72
CA PHE A 148 -10.52 -20.57 -9.21
C PHE A 148 -9.11 -20.87 -9.69
N ARG A 149 -8.80 -20.48 -10.93
CA ARG A 149 -7.48 -20.63 -11.51
C ARG A 149 -6.89 -19.27 -11.83
N PHE A 150 -5.57 -19.15 -11.71
CA PHE A 150 -4.86 -17.91 -12.01
C PHE A 150 -3.51 -18.16 -12.67
N MET A 151 -3.08 -17.18 -13.45
CA MET A 151 -1.85 -17.25 -14.23
C MET A 151 -0.65 -16.81 -13.39
N LEU A 152 0.39 -17.64 -13.39
CA LEU A 152 1.71 -17.30 -12.86
C LEU A 152 2.81 -17.57 -13.90
N PRO A 153 3.92 -16.80 -13.88
CA PRO A 153 5.08 -17.11 -14.68
C PRO A 153 5.73 -18.40 -14.17
N VAL A 154 6.24 -19.22 -15.09
CA VAL A 154 6.87 -20.49 -14.77
C VAL A 154 8.39 -20.44 -14.93
N ASP A 155 9.05 -21.37 -14.26
CA ASP A 155 10.49 -21.60 -14.36
C ASP A 155 10.91 -22.02 -15.78
N LYS A 156 12.22 -22.21 -15.98
CA LYS A 156 12.77 -22.61 -17.29
C LYS A 156 12.26 -23.98 -17.75
N GLN A 157 11.84 -24.83 -16.82
CA GLN A 157 11.28 -26.15 -17.10
C GLN A 157 9.80 -26.07 -17.48
N GLY A 158 9.13 -24.95 -17.20
CA GLY A 158 7.72 -24.74 -17.49
C GLY A 158 6.78 -25.42 -16.50
N ILE A 159 7.29 -25.89 -15.35
CA ILE A 159 6.54 -26.77 -14.43
C ILE A 159 6.08 -26.01 -13.20
N TYR A 160 7.00 -25.30 -12.54
CA TYR A 160 6.72 -24.63 -11.26
C TYR A 160 6.68 -23.11 -11.41
N PRO A 161 5.96 -22.39 -10.52
CA PRO A 161 6.00 -20.94 -10.51
C PRO A 161 7.41 -20.40 -10.27
N ASP A 162 7.82 -19.41 -11.06
CA ASP A 162 9.13 -18.75 -10.92
C ASP A 162 9.07 -17.67 -9.81
N TRP A 163 9.14 -18.11 -8.56
CA TRP A 163 9.10 -17.25 -7.37
C TRP A 163 10.21 -16.20 -7.36
N GLN A 164 11.42 -16.58 -7.80
CA GLN A 164 12.56 -15.67 -7.84
C GLN A 164 12.29 -14.51 -8.83
N PHE A 165 11.81 -14.82 -10.04
CA PHE A 165 11.42 -13.80 -10.98
C PHE A 165 10.31 -12.89 -10.44
N MET A 166 9.27 -13.47 -9.82
CA MET A 166 8.17 -12.68 -9.25
C MET A 166 8.65 -11.70 -8.18
N GLU A 167 9.54 -12.15 -7.28
CA GLU A 167 10.13 -11.29 -6.26
C GLU A 167 10.96 -10.16 -6.87
N ASP A 168 11.87 -10.50 -7.79
CA ASP A 168 12.76 -9.53 -8.42
C ASP A 168 12.00 -8.49 -9.26
N TYR A 169 10.94 -8.93 -9.95
CA TYR A 169 10.03 -8.06 -10.68
C TYR A 169 9.37 -7.05 -9.75
N MET A 170 8.79 -7.50 -8.64
CA MET A 170 8.11 -6.61 -7.69
C MET A 170 9.07 -5.66 -6.99
N LYS A 171 10.27 -6.11 -6.62
CA LYS A 171 11.32 -5.23 -6.07
C LYS A 171 11.71 -4.14 -7.06
N THR A 172 11.87 -4.50 -8.34
CA THR A 172 12.20 -3.55 -9.39
C THR A 172 11.08 -2.52 -9.56
N LYS A 173 9.81 -2.96 -9.57
CA LYS A 173 8.64 -2.06 -9.64
C LYS A 173 8.55 -1.13 -8.43
N GLU A 174 8.76 -1.66 -7.23
CA GLU A 174 8.79 -0.85 -6.01
C GLU A 174 9.90 0.22 -6.07
N GLN A 175 11.11 -0.14 -6.48
CA GLN A 175 12.21 0.82 -6.64
C GLN A 175 11.91 1.90 -7.69
N GLN A 176 11.30 1.53 -8.82
CA GLN A 176 10.89 2.47 -9.86
C GLN A 176 9.89 3.52 -9.35
N ILE A 177 8.98 3.14 -8.44
CA ILE A 177 7.98 4.03 -7.85
C ILE A 177 8.60 4.89 -6.72
N LEU A 178 9.44 4.28 -5.87
CA LEU A 178 9.97 4.94 -4.68
C LEU A 178 11.09 5.93 -5.01
N LYS A 179 12.01 5.58 -5.92
CA LYS A 179 13.19 6.42 -6.24
C LYS A 179 12.83 7.88 -6.60
N PRO A 180 11.96 8.17 -7.57
CA PRO A 180 11.62 9.56 -7.92
C PRO A 180 10.91 10.29 -6.77
N THR A 181 10.07 9.58 -6.02
CA THR A 181 9.36 10.13 -4.86
C THR A 181 10.34 10.54 -3.76
N ILE A 182 11.28 9.66 -3.43
CA ILE A 182 12.33 9.92 -2.44
C ILE A 182 13.19 11.10 -2.89
N GLU A 183 13.64 11.11 -4.15
CA GLU A 183 14.44 12.22 -4.68
C GLU A 183 13.71 13.56 -4.60
N LYS A 184 12.40 13.59 -4.93
CA LYS A 184 11.56 14.79 -4.83
C LYS A 184 11.41 15.25 -3.37
N LEU A 185 11.15 14.33 -2.45
CA LEU A 185 11.02 14.63 -1.02
C LEU A 185 12.35 15.12 -0.43
N CYS A 186 13.47 14.48 -0.76
CA CYS A 186 14.80 14.91 -0.32
C CYS A 186 15.12 16.32 -0.83
N LYS A 187 14.88 16.62 -2.11
CA LYS A 187 15.07 17.98 -2.66
C LYS A 187 14.22 19.01 -1.92
N HIS A 188 12.95 18.71 -1.66
CA HIS A 188 12.05 19.60 -0.93
C HIS A 188 12.54 19.86 0.50
N LEU A 189 12.95 18.81 1.23
CA LEU A 189 13.46 18.92 2.59
C LEU A 189 14.79 19.68 2.65
N ILE A 190 15.70 19.47 1.70
CA ILE A 190 16.99 20.16 1.61
C ILE A 190 16.79 21.66 1.31
N ILE A 191 15.93 22.01 0.34
CA ILE A 191 15.62 23.42 0.01
C ILE A 191 15.03 24.13 1.22
N ASN A 192 14.08 23.51 1.91
CA ASN A 192 13.47 24.10 3.11
C ASN A 192 14.47 24.26 4.27
N ASN A 193 15.43 23.33 4.41
CA ASN A 193 16.41 23.37 5.51
C ASN A 193 17.62 24.27 5.23
N ILE A 194 18.04 24.45 3.97
CA ILE A 194 19.26 25.18 3.60
C ILE A 194 18.95 26.61 3.10
N ILE A 195 17.91 26.79 2.27
CA ILE A 195 17.69 28.05 1.55
C ILE A 195 16.71 28.98 2.29
N MET A 196 15.74 28.42 3.00
CA MET A 196 14.66 29.22 3.62
C MET A 196 14.90 29.62 5.07
N GLY A 197 16.08 29.31 5.64
CA GLY A 197 16.44 29.64 7.03
C GLY A 197 15.62 28.85 8.05
N GLY A 198 16.28 28.01 8.85
CA GLY A 198 15.64 27.12 9.84
C GLY A 198 14.56 27.82 10.68
N GLY A 199 13.30 27.51 10.38
CA GLY A 199 12.14 28.08 11.05
C GLY A 199 11.06 27.02 11.29
N GLY A 200 11.19 26.29 12.41
CA GLY A 200 10.15 25.45 12.99
C GLY A 200 9.88 24.14 12.25
N VAL A 201 10.42 23.03 12.76
CA VAL A 201 10.04 21.69 12.30
C VAL A 201 8.57 21.45 12.72
N ASN A 202 7.66 21.41 11.75
CA ASN A 202 6.28 20.99 12.00
C ASN A 202 6.25 19.49 12.26
N TYR A 203 6.09 19.08 13.51
CA TYR A 203 5.66 17.73 13.83
C TYR A 203 4.12 17.70 13.74
N PRO A 204 3.51 17.00 12.77
CA PRO A 204 2.08 16.76 12.83
C PRO A 204 1.80 15.87 14.05
N ARG A 205 1.13 16.44 15.05
CA ARG A 205 0.62 15.67 16.19
C ARG A 205 -0.86 15.42 15.96
N LEU A 206 -1.23 14.14 15.86
CA LEU A 206 -2.62 13.72 15.82
C LEU A 206 -3.26 13.96 17.20
N ILE A 207 -4.30 14.79 17.23
CA ILE A 207 -5.21 14.92 18.37
C ILE A 207 -6.63 14.71 17.81
N GLY A 208 -7.16 13.49 17.94
CA GLY A 208 -8.46 13.12 17.35
C GLY A 208 -8.43 13.07 15.81
N LYS A 209 -9.55 13.46 15.16
CA LYS A 209 -9.73 13.42 13.68
C LYS A 209 -9.18 14.65 12.93
N HIS A 210 -8.51 15.58 13.59
CA HIS A 210 -7.98 16.79 12.97
C HIS A 210 -6.45 16.84 13.06
N LEU A 211 -5.80 17.21 11.94
CA LEU A 211 -4.40 17.65 11.95
C LEU A 211 -4.36 19.15 12.26
N ILE A 212 -3.65 19.53 13.32
CA ILE A 212 -3.35 20.93 13.63
C ILE A 212 -1.84 21.13 13.49
N SER A 213 -1.43 22.05 12.60
CA SER A 213 -0.04 22.50 12.49
C SER A 213 0.21 23.61 13.51
N GLN A 214 1.08 23.38 14.50
CA GLN A 214 1.49 24.43 15.44
C GLN A 214 2.82 25.05 14.99
N LYS A 215 2.78 26.32 14.56
CA LYS A 215 4.01 27.10 14.36
C LYS A 215 4.48 27.64 15.71
N TYR A 216 5.70 27.29 16.10
CA TYR A 216 6.42 27.97 17.18
C TYR A 216 7.41 28.94 16.52
N LEU A 217 7.18 30.25 16.67
CA LEU A 217 8.18 31.26 16.34
C LEU A 217 9.01 31.57 17.59
N GLN A 218 10.31 31.28 17.54
CA GLN A 218 11.27 31.90 18.45
C GLN A 218 11.64 33.27 17.87
N ARG A 219 11.31 34.36 18.56
CA ARG A 219 11.90 35.67 18.29
C ARG A 219 12.93 35.98 19.36
N TYR A 220 14.09 36.47 18.94
CA TYR A 220 15.06 37.12 19.82
C TYR A 220 14.85 38.62 19.69
N ASN A 221 14.50 39.29 20.79
CA ASN A 221 14.52 40.76 20.82
C ASN A 221 15.93 41.22 21.17
N GLU A 222 16.53 42.05 20.33
CA GLU A 222 17.76 42.76 20.68
C GLU A 222 17.43 43.93 21.59
N VAL A 223 17.61 43.74 22.90
CA VAL A 223 17.88 44.85 23.82
C VAL A 223 19.03 44.41 24.71
N SER A 224 20.18 45.08 24.54
CA SER A 224 21.38 45.01 25.38
C SER A 224 21.89 43.60 25.74
N GLY A 225 22.79 43.05 24.91
CA GLY A 225 23.91 42.20 25.34
C GLY A 225 23.65 40.80 25.92
N LEU A 226 22.43 40.36 26.24
CA LEU A 226 22.15 39.04 26.80
C LEU A 226 20.94 38.38 26.11
N LYS A 227 21.18 37.32 25.33
CA LYS A 227 20.12 36.55 24.65
C LYS A 227 19.34 35.70 25.66
N LYS A 228 18.08 36.03 25.93
CA LYS A 228 17.08 35.10 26.52
C LYS A 228 15.96 34.84 25.50
N PRO A 229 15.63 33.57 25.19
CA PRO A 229 14.54 33.25 24.27
C PRO A 229 13.18 33.38 24.97
N THR A 230 12.22 34.05 24.33
CA THR A 230 10.82 34.10 24.79
C THR A 230 9.92 33.46 23.73
N ILE A 231 9.06 32.52 24.15
CA ILE A 231 8.15 31.79 23.25
C ILE A 231 6.78 32.47 23.30
N GLN A 232 6.30 32.97 22.16
CA GLN A 232 4.89 33.36 22.01
C GLN A 232 4.14 32.35 21.14
N LYS A 233 3.02 31.86 21.67
CA LYS A 233 2.05 31.00 20.98
C LYS A 233 1.22 31.88 20.06
N VAL A 234 1.23 31.59 18.77
CA VAL A 234 0.30 32.19 17.80
C VAL A 234 -0.57 31.07 17.25
N GLN A 235 -1.87 31.08 17.53
CA GLN A 235 -2.84 30.12 16.99
C GLN A 235 -3.48 30.69 15.74
N HIS A 236 -3.35 30.02 14.59
CA HIS A 236 -4.26 30.22 13.47
C HIS A 236 -4.55 28.97 12.64
N HIS A 237 -5.83 28.91 12.24
CA HIS A 237 -6.53 28.19 11.18
C HIS A 237 -6.62 26.66 11.27
N THR A 238 -7.84 26.23 11.59
CA THR A 238 -8.37 24.87 11.43
C THR A 238 -8.65 24.61 9.96
N TYR A 239 -8.06 23.56 9.40
CA TYR A 239 -8.52 23.01 8.11
C TYR A 239 -9.47 21.84 8.38
N GLN A 240 -10.67 21.90 7.80
CA GLN A 240 -11.49 20.71 7.60
C GLN A 240 -10.91 19.96 6.39
N LEU A 241 -10.74 18.64 6.55
CA LEU A 241 -10.47 17.74 5.44
C LEU A 241 -11.74 17.71 4.56
N GLN A 242 -11.75 18.50 3.49
CA GLN A 242 -12.68 18.26 2.39
C GLN A 242 -12.22 16.98 1.70
N HIS A 243 -13.04 15.93 1.82
CA HIS A 243 -12.90 14.70 1.07
C HIS A 243 -13.03 15.00 -0.43
N SER A 244 -11.93 14.93 -1.18
CA SER A 244 -11.95 14.61 -2.61
C SER A 244 -10.54 14.24 -3.06
N ILE A 245 -10.28 12.95 -3.32
CA ILE A 245 -9.08 12.46 -4.02
C ILE A 245 -9.28 12.59 -5.55
N MET A 246 -10.33 13.29 -6.00
CA MET A 246 -10.75 13.33 -7.40
C MET A 246 -9.96 14.31 -8.29
N GLU A 247 -8.96 15.04 -7.78
CA GLU A 247 -8.17 15.99 -8.59
C GLU A 247 -6.87 15.43 -9.19
N TRP A 248 -6.49 14.18 -8.89
CA TRP A 248 -5.24 13.59 -9.42
C TRP A 248 -5.45 12.63 -10.60
N THR A 249 -6.69 12.39 -11.02
CA THR A 249 -7.00 11.52 -12.17
C THR A 249 -6.95 12.23 -13.52
N ASP A 250 -7.12 13.56 -13.56
CA ASP A 250 -7.28 14.30 -14.81
C ASP A 250 -5.96 14.66 -15.51
N LEU A 251 -4.81 14.39 -14.89
CA LEU A 251 -3.49 14.60 -15.50
C LEU A 251 -2.95 13.38 -16.26
N LEU A 252 -3.70 12.27 -16.29
CA LEU A 252 -3.31 11.03 -16.99
C LEU A 252 -3.98 10.84 -18.36
N GLU A 253 -4.94 11.69 -18.76
CA GLU A 253 -5.64 11.56 -20.06
C GLU A 253 -5.02 12.35 -21.25
N ILE A 254 -3.91 13.07 -21.09
CA ILE A 254 -3.39 13.94 -22.18
C ILE A 254 -2.19 13.34 -22.97
N LYS A 255 -1.88 12.05 -22.90
CA LYS A 255 -0.86 11.46 -23.79
C LYS A 255 -1.21 10.09 -24.38
N VAL A 256 -2.40 10.00 -24.96
CA VAL A 256 -2.66 9.08 -26.09
C VAL A 256 -3.43 9.85 -27.16
N ALA A 257 -2.69 10.45 -28.07
CA ALA A 257 -3.09 10.82 -29.42
C ALA A 257 -1.85 10.66 -30.31
#